data_AF-A0A936WYN2-F1
#
_entry.id   AF-A0A936WYN2-F1
#
_cell.length_a   1.000
_cell.length_b   1.000
_cell.length_c   1.000
_cell.angle_alpha   90.00
_cell.angle_beta   90.00
_cell.angle_gamma   90.00
#
_symmetry.space_group_name_H-M   'P 1'
#
loop_
_entity.id
_entity.type
_entity.pdbx_description
1 polymer ?
#
loop_
_entity_poly.entity_id
_entity_poly.type
_entity_poly.pdbx_seq_one_letter_code
_entity_poly.pdbx_strand_id
1 'polypeptide(L)'
;MKNSIIVFAILLGYSSVLSQNVGIGTLTPVARLHVADSGVVFTGPATVLPSTSFGPPISIQGTRMMWYPQESIMESRLRLWLCLE
;
A
#
# COMPACT_ATOMS: atom_id res chain seq x y z
N MET A 1 -44.03 6.79 -7.71
CA MET A 1 -43.10 5.75 -7.20
C MET A 1 -41.73 5.76 -7.89
N LYS A 2 -41.66 5.91 -9.22
CA LYS A 2 -40.39 5.92 -9.98
C LYS A 2 -39.40 7.01 -9.53
N ASN A 3 -39.90 8.23 -9.27
CA ASN A 3 -39.04 9.37 -8.89
C ASN A 3 -38.42 9.19 -7.49
N SER A 4 -39.14 8.57 -6.56
CA SER A 4 -38.62 8.28 -5.21
C SER A 4 -37.58 7.16 -5.22
N ILE A 5 -37.73 6.18 -6.10
CA ILE A 5 -36.72 5.13 -6.33
C ILE A 5 -35.43 5.70 -6.92
N ILE A 6 -35.55 6.63 -7.87
CA ILE A 6 -34.39 7.30 -8.48
C ILE A 6 -33.61 8.12 -7.45
N VAL A 7 -34.30 8.88 -6.60
CA VAL A 7 -33.67 9.68 -5.54
C VAL A 7 -32.94 8.79 -4.54
N PHE A 8 -33.54 7.67 -4.13
CA PHE A 8 -32.91 6.72 -3.20
C PHE A 8 -31.67 6.04 -3.80
N ALA A 9 -31.73 5.63 -5.07
CA ALA A 9 -30.59 5.05 -5.78
C ALA A 9 -29.41 6.03 -5.91
N ILE A 10 -29.68 7.30 -6.19
CA ILE A 10 -28.65 8.35 -6.27
C ILE A 10 -28.00 8.57 -4.88
N LEU A 11 -28.79 8.69 -3.82
CA LEU A 11 -28.30 8.85 -2.44
C LEU A 11 -27.39 7.69 -1.98
N LEU A 12 -27.74 6.45 -2.33
CA LEU A 12 -26.90 5.29 -2.04
C LEU A 12 -25.59 5.30 -2.84
N GLY A 13 -25.65 5.68 -4.12
CA GLY A 13 -24.46 5.81 -4.97
C GLY A 13 -23.47 6.87 -4.47
N TYR A 14 -23.96 8.02 -4.00
CA TYR A 14 -23.12 9.10 -3.46
C TYR A 14 -22.23 8.66 -2.29
N SER A 15 -22.72 7.79 -1.42
CA SER A 15 -21.98 7.31 -0.24
C SER A 15 -20.77 6.44 -0.63
N SER A 16 -20.91 5.63 -1.68
CA SER A 16 -19.83 4.76 -2.17
C SER A 16 -18.66 5.51 -2.80
N VAL A 17 -18.92 6.67 -3.42
CA VAL A 17 -17.88 7.51 -4.07
C VAL A 17 -17.06 8.29 -3.02
N LEU A 18 -17.61 8.54 -1.83
CA LEU A 18 -16.93 9.27 -0.76
C LEU A 18 -16.08 8.39 0.17
N SER A 19 -16.24 7.06 0.12
CA SER A 19 -15.43 6.14 0.94
C SER A 19 -14.03 5.96 0.33
N GLN A 20 -13.11 6.85 0.67
CA GLN A 20 -11.71 6.80 0.21
C GLN A 20 -10.81 5.88 1.06
N ASN A 21 -11.25 5.53 2.27
CA ASN A 21 -10.46 4.78 3.23
C ASN A 21 -10.99 3.35 3.35
N VAL A 22 -10.09 2.37 3.30
CA VAL A 22 -10.39 0.95 3.44
C VAL A 22 -10.04 0.51 4.86
N GLY A 23 -11.06 0.12 5.62
CA GLY A 23 -10.93 -0.48 6.94
C GLY A 23 -11.12 -1.99 6.90
N ILE A 24 -10.22 -2.75 7.52
CA ILE A 24 -10.38 -4.19 7.77
C ILE A 24 -10.48 -4.38 9.30
N GLY A 25 -11.60 -4.93 9.77
CA GLY A 25 -11.86 -5.07 11.21
C GLY A 25 -12.22 -3.76 11.95
N THR A 26 -12.44 -2.66 11.22
CA THR A 26 -12.81 -1.36 11.80
C THR A 26 -13.82 -0.61 10.93
N LEU A 27 -14.78 0.06 11.56
CA LEU A 27 -15.79 0.90 10.88
C LEU A 27 -15.33 2.36 10.73
N THR A 28 -14.26 2.74 11.43
CA THR A 28 -13.75 4.12 11.48
C THR A 28 -12.26 4.15 11.13
N PRO A 29 -11.90 3.95 9.85
CA PRO A 29 -10.50 3.92 9.43
C PRO A 29 -9.83 5.31 9.53
N VAL A 30 -8.74 5.41 10.30
CA VAL A 30 -7.98 6.66 10.51
C VAL A 30 -6.94 6.94 9.42
N ALA A 31 -6.65 5.94 8.59
CA ALA A 31 -5.73 6.01 7.45
C ALA A 31 -6.41 5.46 6.19
N ARG A 32 -5.83 5.71 5.02
CA ARG A 32 -6.37 5.19 3.75
C ARG A 32 -6.49 3.67 3.74
N LEU A 33 -5.58 2.99 4.43
CA LEU A 33 -5.68 1.57 4.74
C LEU A 33 -5.47 1.41 6.25
N HIS A 34 -6.47 0.89 6.96
CA HIS A 34 -6.38 0.61 8.40
C HIS A 34 -6.85 -0.82 8.67
N VAL A 35 -5.96 -1.64 9.25
CA VAL A 35 -6.26 -3.01 9.68
C VAL A 35 -6.21 -3.04 11.20
N ALA A 36 -7.34 -3.33 11.84
CA ALA A 36 -7.44 -3.43 13.30
C ALA A 36 -7.29 -4.88 13.76
N ASP A 37 -6.60 -5.08 14.89
CA ASP A 37 -6.49 -6.34 15.65
C ASP A 37 -6.12 -7.59 14.82
N SER A 38 -5.39 -7.41 13.72
CA SER A 38 -4.96 -8.51 12.84
C SER A 38 -3.64 -8.21 12.14
N GLY A 39 -2.87 -9.26 11.85
CA GLY A 39 -1.63 -9.17 11.08
C GLY A 39 -1.91 -9.12 9.58
N VAL A 40 -1.11 -8.34 8.84
CA VAL A 40 -1.18 -8.27 7.37
C VAL A 40 -0.09 -9.14 6.76
N VAL A 41 -0.46 -10.09 5.91
CA VAL A 41 0.49 -10.93 5.16
C VAL A 41 0.53 -10.45 3.72
N PHE A 42 1.71 -10.02 3.27
CA PHE A 42 1.99 -9.71 1.88
C PHE A 42 2.70 -10.90 1.24
N THR A 43 2.11 -11.48 0.20
CA THR A 43 2.70 -12.60 -0.54
C THR A 43 2.98 -12.19 -1.98
N GLY A 44 4.09 -12.68 -2.52
CA GLY A 44 4.45 -12.53 -3.92
C GLY A 44 5.25 -13.74 -4.41
N PRO A 45 5.50 -13.86 -5.72
CA PRO A 45 6.31 -14.95 -6.27
C PRO A 45 7.71 -14.98 -5.63
N ALA A 46 8.16 -16.15 -5.18
CA ALA A 46 9.47 -16.33 -4.55
C ALA A 46 10.65 -16.17 -5.53
N THR A 47 10.43 -16.47 -6.80
CA THR A 47 11.43 -16.36 -7.86
C THR A 47 11.23 -15.05 -8.61
N VAL A 48 11.84 -13.99 -8.10
CA VAL A 48 12.04 -12.77 -8.88
C VAL A 48 13.29 -12.99 -9.72
N LEU A 49 13.20 -12.84 -11.05
CA LEU A 49 14.36 -12.96 -11.93
C LEU A 49 15.47 -12.01 -11.45
N PRO A 50 16.75 -12.42 -11.46
CA PRO A 50 17.88 -11.62 -10.92
C PRO A 50 18.10 -10.26 -11.63
N SER A 51 17.31 -9.96 -12.66
CA SER A 51 17.36 -8.74 -13.45
C SER A 51 16.15 -7.82 -13.25
N THR A 52 15.42 -7.89 -12.13
CA THR A 52 14.40 -6.86 -11.87
C THR A 52 15.05 -5.53 -11.53
N SER A 53 15.46 -4.81 -12.57
CA SER A 53 15.72 -3.37 -12.59
C SER A 53 14.42 -2.58 -12.41
N PHE A 54 13.55 -3.01 -11.50
CA PHE A 54 12.45 -2.19 -11.05
C PHE A 54 13.02 -1.32 -9.93
N GLY A 55 13.36 -0.08 -10.28
CA GLY A 55 13.59 0.96 -9.29
C GLY A 55 12.38 1.05 -8.34
N PRO A 56 12.54 1.66 -7.17
CA PRO A 56 11.40 1.88 -6.30
C PRO A 56 10.28 2.56 -7.11
N PRO A 57 9.01 2.14 -6.94
CA PRO A 57 7.88 2.68 -7.72
C PRO A 57 7.76 4.21 -7.67
N ILE A 58 8.37 4.83 -6.66
CA ILE A 58 8.46 6.28 -6.48
C ILE A 58 9.74 6.62 -5.71
N SER A 59 10.58 7.49 -6.27
CA SER A 59 11.87 7.92 -5.69
C SER A 59 11.82 9.33 -5.07
N ILE A 60 10.63 9.79 -4.67
CA ILE A 60 10.44 11.12 -4.09
C ILE A 60 10.77 11.09 -2.58
N GLN A 61 11.33 12.20 -2.08
CA GLN A 61 11.65 12.43 -0.67
C GLN A 61 10.47 12.05 0.27
N GLY A 62 10.76 11.25 1.29
CA GLY A 62 9.78 10.77 2.27
C GLY A 62 10.12 9.39 2.85
N THR A 63 9.42 8.99 3.91
CA THR A 63 9.57 7.68 4.57
C THR A 63 8.53 6.70 4.04
N ARG A 64 8.94 5.50 3.62
CA ARG A 64 8.07 4.48 3.02
C ARG A 64 8.49 3.09 3.50
N MET A 65 7.50 2.20 3.71
CA MET A 65 7.75 0.77 3.90
C MET A 65 7.76 0.09 2.53
N MET A 66 8.82 -0.66 2.24
CA MET A 66 8.99 -1.38 0.97
C MET A 66 9.27 -2.85 1.26
N TRP A 67 8.53 -3.76 0.61
CA TRP A 67 8.77 -5.20 0.73
C TRP A 67 9.67 -5.66 -0.41
N TYR A 68 10.84 -6.22 -0.08
CA TYR A 68 11.75 -6.86 -1.02
C TYR A 68 11.83 -8.35 -0.66
N PRO A 69 11.34 -9.25 -1.52
CA PRO A 69 11.37 -10.69 -1.23
C PRO A 69 12.78 -11.31 -1.32
N GLN A 70 13.77 -10.58 -1.83
CA GLN A 70 15.16 -11.03 -1.91
C GLN A 70 15.99 -10.42 -0.77
N GLU A 71 16.51 -11.30 0.10
CA GLU A 71 17.31 -10.99 1.30
C GLU A 71 18.66 -10.26 1.05
N SER A 72 19.04 -9.96 -0.20
CA SER A 72 20.42 -9.56 -0.51
C SER A 72 20.61 -8.16 -1.12
N ILE A 73 19.59 -7.28 -1.15
CA ILE A 73 19.69 -5.99 -1.87
C ILE A 73 19.60 -4.76 -0.95
N MET A 74 19.57 -4.94 0.37
CA MET A 74 19.76 -3.82 1.32
C MET A 74 21.22 -3.62 1.76
N GLU A 75 22.15 -4.52 1.41
CA GLU A 75 23.56 -4.43 1.83
C GLU A 75 24.49 -3.79 0.78
N SER A 76 23.98 -2.95 -0.13
CA SER A 76 24.81 -2.40 -1.23
C SER A 76 24.93 -0.88 -1.25
N ARG A 77 24.64 -0.18 -0.14
CA ARG A 77 24.73 1.30 -0.11
C ARG A 77 25.27 1.94 1.17
N LEU A 78 25.90 1.17 2.06
CA LEU A 78 26.57 1.71 3.27
C LEU A 78 28.05 1.34 3.41
N ARG A 79 28.64 0.55 2.50
CA ARG A 79 30.01 0.01 2.68
C ARG A 79 31.02 0.49 1.64
N LEU A 80 30.97 1.78 1.25
CA LEU A 80 32.00 2.41 0.40
C LEU A 80 32.58 3.74 0.94
N TRP A 81 32.21 4.16 2.16
CA TRP A 81 32.66 5.43 2.76
C TRP A 81 33.43 5.31 4.09
N LEU A 82 33.72 4.10 4.58
CA LEU A 82 34.35 3.89 5.90
C LEU A 82 35.68 3.13 5.84
N CYS A 83 36.35 3.11 4.69
CA CYS A 83 37.68 2.52 4.54
C CYS A 83 38.59 3.40 3.68
N LEU A 84 38.68 4.70 4.03
CA LEU A 84 39.71 5.60 3.50
C LEU A 84 40.14 6.71 4.48
N GLU A 85 40.01 6.45 5.79
CA GLU A 85 40.75 7.17 6.84
C GLU A 85 41.21 6.17 7.90
#